data_AF-A0A1X4HRP7-F1
#
_entry.id   AF-A0A1X4HRP7-F1
#
_cell.length_a   1.000
_cell.length_b   1.000
_cell.length_c   1.000
_cell.angle_alpha   90.00
_cell.angle_beta   90.00
_cell.angle_gamma   90.00
#
_symmetry.space_group_name_H-M   'P 1'
#
loop_
_entity.id
_entity.type
_entity.pdbx_description
1 polymer ?
#
loop_
_entity_poly.entity_id
_entity_poly.type
_entity_poly.pdbx_seq_one_letter_code
_entity_poly.pdbx_strand_id
1 'polypeptide(L)'
;SDCEGYYVPVDFARVIVDDEAPGGCLGSSVRLLAETRRLAEALGLPEDTDPHSAEVFEAADAEEPAAEGWRRHGVESYVCLQLLRAAKVSVATGAAIAFV
;
A
#
# COMPACT_ATOMS: atom_id res chain seq x y z
N SER A 1 -16.40 1.64 -2.39
CA SER A 1 -15.31 0.70 -2.13
C SER A 1 -15.73 -0.05 -0.90
N ASP A 2 -16.05 -1.33 -1.01
CA ASP A 2 -16.75 -2.09 0.05
C ASP A 2 -15.78 -2.62 1.13
N CYS A 3 -14.65 -1.92 1.30
CA CYS A 3 -13.59 -2.29 2.21
C CYS A 3 -13.48 -1.21 3.29
N GLU A 4 -14.26 -1.37 4.35
CA GLU A 4 -14.08 -0.62 5.60
C GLU A 4 -13.00 -1.30 6.46
N GLY A 5 -12.19 -0.50 7.17
CA GLY A 5 -11.21 -1.03 8.10
C GLY A 5 -10.00 -0.13 8.28
N TYR A 6 -9.08 -0.57 9.15
CA TYR A 6 -7.89 0.21 9.50
C TYR A 6 -6.63 -0.63 9.46
N TYR A 7 -5.51 0.01 9.13
CA TYR A 7 -4.19 -0.48 9.55
C TYR A 7 -3.68 0.39 10.69
N VAL A 8 -3.32 -0.24 11.80
CA VAL A 8 -2.85 0.47 13.01
C VAL A 8 -1.33 0.26 13.20
N PRO A 9 -0.62 1.20 13.83
CA PRO A 9 0.84 1.18 13.98
C PRO A 9 1.29 0.24 15.12
N VAL A 10 0.74 -0.97 15.16
CA VAL A 10 1.07 -2.02 16.13
C VAL A 10 1.49 -3.27 15.36
N ASP A 11 2.57 -3.92 15.79
CA ASP A 11 3.01 -5.18 15.17
C ASP A 11 2.20 -6.36 15.71
N PHE A 12 1.38 -6.94 14.84
CA PHE A 12 0.68 -8.19 15.10
C PHE A 12 0.55 -8.99 13.80
N ALA A 13 0.57 -10.32 13.92
CA ALA A 13 0.79 -11.21 12.79
C ALA A 13 -0.44 -11.45 11.90
N ARG A 14 -1.66 -11.31 12.44
CA ARG A 14 -2.90 -11.65 11.72
C ARG A 14 -3.92 -10.53 11.85
N VAL A 15 -4.63 -10.23 10.77
CA VAL A 15 -5.76 -9.31 10.79
C VAL A 15 -6.72 -9.71 11.91
N ILE A 16 -7.09 -8.73 12.74
CA ILE A 16 -8.11 -8.89 13.77
C ILE A 16 -9.44 -8.58 13.10
N VAL A 17 -10.36 -9.54 13.15
CA VAL A 17 -11.72 -9.38 12.64
C VAL A 17 -12.66 -9.46 13.84
N ASP A 18 -13.32 -8.35 14.12
CA ASP A 18 -14.17 -8.18 15.30
C ASP A 18 -15.18 -7.08 15.00
N ASP A 19 -16.48 -7.38 15.13
CA ASP A 19 -17.56 -6.43 14.88
C ASP A 19 -17.56 -5.26 15.89
N GLU A 20 -16.94 -5.43 17.05
CA GLU A 20 -16.75 -4.35 18.04
C GLU A 20 -15.53 -3.47 17.70
N ALA A 21 -14.64 -3.89 16.81
CA ALA A 21 -13.51 -3.09 16.38
C ALA A 21 -13.94 -2.01 15.37
N PRO A 22 -13.31 -0.82 15.39
CA PRO A 22 -13.56 0.21 14.38
C PRO A 22 -13.39 -0.35 12.96
N GLY A 23 -14.43 -0.25 12.13
CA GLY A 23 -14.41 -0.74 10.75
C GLY A 23 -14.35 -2.27 10.59
N GLY A 24 -14.57 -3.06 11.65
CA GLY A 24 -14.67 -4.51 11.61
C GLY A 24 -13.34 -5.28 11.39
N CYS A 25 -12.38 -4.67 10.69
CA CYS A 25 -11.08 -5.27 10.35
C CYS A 25 -9.92 -4.35 10.74
N LEU A 26 -8.99 -4.88 11.55
CA LEU A 26 -7.74 -4.21 11.91
C LEU A 26 -6.53 -4.98 11.38
N GLY A 27 -5.76 -4.33 10.50
CA GLY A 27 -4.46 -4.77 10.02
C GLY A 27 -3.29 -4.07 10.71
N SER A 28 -2.08 -4.62 10.56
CA SER A 28 -0.85 -4.03 11.11
C SER A 28 -0.14 -3.18 10.05
N SER A 29 0.02 -1.87 10.30
CA SER A 29 0.82 -0.99 9.43
C SER A 29 2.29 -1.41 9.38
N VAL A 30 2.81 -2.04 10.44
CA VAL A 30 4.18 -2.56 10.49
C VAL A 30 4.33 -3.73 9.53
N ARG A 31 3.38 -4.67 9.51
CA ARG A 31 3.39 -5.80 8.58
C ARG A 31 3.10 -5.36 7.15
N LEU A 32 2.15 -4.44 6.95
CA LEU A 32 1.87 -3.83 5.64
C LEU A 32 3.11 -3.15 5.05
N LEU A 33 3.88 -2.41 5.85
CA LEU A 33 5.13 -1.79 5.42
C LEU A 33 6.15 -2.84 4.97
N ALA A 34 6.30 -3.93 5.73
CA ALA A 34 7.21 -5.01 5.37
C ALA A 34 6.77 -5.74 4.07
N GLU A 35 5.46 -5.94 3.89
CA GLU A 35 4.90 -6.57 2.69
C GLU A 35 5.05 -5.70 1.44
N THR A 36 4.68 -4.43 1.53
CA THR A 36 4.80 -3.48 0.41
C THR A 36 6.24 -3.28 -0.03
N ARG A 37 7.22 -3.32 0.89
CA ARG A 37 8.65 -3.32 0.52
C ARG A 37 9.05 -4.54 -0.30
N ARG A 38 8.60 -5.75 0.09
CA ARG A 38 8.86 -6.97 -0.67
C ARG A 38 8.22 -6.94 -2.05
N LEU A 39 7.01 -6.37 -2.16
CA LEU A 39 6.33 -6.18 -3.44
C LEU A 39 7.07 -5.17 -4.32
N ALA A 40 7.49 -4.03 -3.77
CA ALA A 40 8.27 -3.03 -4.50
C ALA A 40 9.59 -3.63 -5.04
N GLU A 41 10.31 -4.39 -4.21
CA GLU A 41 11.51 -5.12 -4.63
C GLU A 41 11.21 -6.11 -5.77
N ALA A 42 10.17 -6.93 -5.65
CA ALA A 42 9.79 -7.91 -6.67
C ALA A 42 9.37 -7.25 -8.00
N LEU A 43 8.80 -6.05 -7.95
CA LEU A 43 8.43 -5.26 -9.14
C LEU A 43 9.62 -4.51 -9.75
N GLY A 44 10.77 -4.45 -9.06
CA GLY A 44 11.87 -3.55 -9.42
C GLY A 44 11.47 -2.07 -9.30
N LEU A 45 10.55 -1.76 -8.39
CA LEU A 45 10.01 -0.43 -8.14
C LEU A 45 10.84 0.29 -7.07
N PRO A 46 11.45 1.45 -7.37
CA PRO A 46 12.22 2.20 -6.37
C PRO A 46 11.33 2.64 -5.19
N GLU A 47 11.79 2.39 -3.97
CA GLU A 47 11.02 2.65 -2.73
C GLU A 47 10.70 4.16 -2.52
N ASP A 48 11.49 5.04 -3.14
CA ASP A 48 11.38 6.50 -3.05
C ASP A 48 10.71 7.14 -4.28
N THR A 49 10.17 6.33 -5.19
CA THR A 49 9.35 6.85 -6.30
C THR A 49 8.12 7.56 -5.73
N ASP A 50 7.85 8.77 -6.22
CA ASP A 50 6.66 9.52 -5.83
C ASP A 50 5.41 8.89 -6.47
N PRO A 51 4.44 8.37 -5.68
CA PRO A 51 3.20 7.79 -6.21
C PRO A 51 2.35 8.79 -7.00
N HIS A 52 2.59 10.09 -6.85
CA HIS A 52 1.85 11.15 -7.53
C HIS A 52 2.65 11.77 -8.69
N SER A 53 3.78 11.16 -9.07
CA SER A 53 4.53 11.56 -10.25
C SER A 53 3.74 11.25 -11.54
N ALA A 54 3.94 12.09 -12.57
CA ALA A 54 3.32 11.88 -13.88
C ALA A 54 3.65 10.50 -14.45
N GLU A 55 4.89 10.04 -14.27
CA GLU A 55 5.35 8.74 -14.72
C GLU A 55 4.55 7.56 -14.13
N VAL A 56 4.22 7.63 -12.83
CA VAL A 56 3.41 6.59 -12.17
C VAL A 56 1.98 6.61 -12.68
N PHE A 57 1.39 7.81 -12.88
CA PHE A 57 0.06 7.93 -13.45
C PHE A 57 -0.01 7.44 -14.90
N GLU A 58 0.96 7.84 -15.73
CA GLU A 58 1.07 7.37 -17.12
C GLU A 58 1.19 5.85 -17.19
N ALA A 59 1.99 5.23 -16.32
CA ALA A 59 2.09 3.77 -16.25
C ALA A 59 0.78 3.11 -15.80
N ALA A 60 0.05 3.70 -14.85
CA ALA A 60 -1.21 3.16 -14.34
C ALA A 60 -2.38 3.30 -15.32
N ASP A 61 -2.40 4.38 -16.11
CA ASP A 61 -3.46 4.68 -17.07
C ASP A 61 -3.15 4.17 -18.50
N ALA A 62 -2.00 3.54 -18.72
CA ALA A 62 -1.59 3.04 -20.03
C ALA A 62 -2.54 1.94 -20.55
N GLU A 63 -3.12 2.15 -21.74
CA GLU A 63 -3.92 1.14 -22.44
C GLU A 63 -3.06 -0.08 -22.82
N GLU A 64 -1.80 0.16 -23.19
CA GLU A 64 -0.80 -0.87 -23.49
C GLU A 64 0.31 -0.82 -22.43
N PRO A 65 0.41 -1.82 -21.54
CA PRO A 65 1.45 -1.86 -20.52
C PRO A 65 2.85 -1.95 -21.13
N ALA A 66 3.85 -1.43 -20.40
CA ALA A 66 5.24 -1.63 -20.78
C ALA A 66 5.61 -3.12 -20.81
N ALA A 67 6.59 -3.50 -21.64
CA ALA A 67 7.00 -4.90 -21.78
C ALA A 67 7.62 -5.48 -20.50
N GLU A 68 8.30 -4.65 -19.70
CA GLU A 68 9.09 -5.08 -18.54
C GLU A 68 9.11 -4.04 -17.40
N GLY A 69 9.59 -4.49 -16.23
CA GLY A 69 9.73 -3.68 -15.03
C GLY A 69 8.40 -3.30 -14.38
N TRP A 70 8.45 -2.43 -13.38
CA TRP A 70 7.27 -2.01 -12.63
C TRP A 70 6.19 -1.35 -13.51
N ARG A 71 6.58 -0.70 -14.62
CA ARG A 71 5.63 -0.07 -15.58
C ARG A 71 4.76 -1.09 -16.32
N ARG A 72 5.17 -2.37 -16.38
CA ARG A 72 4.31 -3.47 -16.85
C ARG A 72 3.10 -3.69 -15.93
N HIS A 73 3.27 -3.36 -14.66
CA HIS A 73 2.30 -3.52 -13.58
C HIS A 73 1.95 -2.13 -13.01
N GLY A 74 1.53 -1.21 -13.89
CA GLY A 74 1.37 0.21 -13.54
C GLY A 74 0.38 0.44 -12.40
N VAL A 75 -0.78 -0.20 -12.46
CA VAL A 75 -1.82 -0.13 -11.42
C VAL A 75 -1.30 -0.71 -10.10
N GLU A 76 -0.69 -1.89 -10.13
CA GLU A 76 -0.16 -2.54 -8.94
C GLU A 76 0.99 -1.74 -8.31
N SER A 77 1.85 -1.15 -9.15
CA SER A 77 2.95 -0.29 -8.70
C SER A 77 2.42 0.99 -8.05
N TYR A 78 1.41 1.62 -8.64
CA TYR A 78 0.73 2.77 -8.05
C TYR A 78 0.15 2.42 -6.67
N VAL A 79 -0.64 1.33 -6.57
CA VAL A 79 -1.23 0.90 -5.30
C VAL A 79 -0.15 0.54 -4.28
N CYS A 80 0.92 -0.14 -4.69
CA CYS A 80 2.03 -0.50 -3.82
C CYS A 80 2.70 0.75 -3.24
N LEU A 81 2.98 1.79 -4.05
CA LEU A 81 3.57 3.04 -3.57
C LEU A 81 2.65 3.78 -2.60
N GLN A 82 1.34 3.81 -2.87
CA GLN A 82 0.34 4.44 -1.99
C GLN A 82 0.35 3.78 -0.61
N LEU A 83 0.27 2.44 -0.57
CA LEU A 83 0.28 1.68 0.68
C LEU A 83 1.63 1.78 1.40
N LEU A 84 2.73 1.69 0.67
CA LEU A 84 4.09 1.86 1.20
C LEU A 84 4.25 3.22 1.88
N ARG A 85 3.80 4.30 1.22
CA ARG A 85 3.87 5.66 1.76
C ARG A 85 2.97 5.82 2.98
N ALA A 86 1.72 5.35 2.91
CA ALA A 86 0.79 5.42 4.03
C ALA A 86 1.30 4.63 5.24
N ALA A 87 1.88 3.44 5.04
CA ALA A 87 2.44 2.61 6.09
C ALA A 87 3.70 3.25 6.72
N LYS A 88 4.59 3.84 5.92
CA LYS A 88 5.72 4.64 6.43
C LYS A 88 5.25 5.77 7.36
N VAL A 89 4.24 6.54 6.92
CA VAL A 89 3.69 7.65 7.72
C VAL A 89 2.99 7.15 8.98
N SER A 90 2.19 6.09 8.87
CA SER A 90 1.48 5.47 10.00
C SER A 90 2.46 5.02 11.08
N VAL A 91 3.49 4.26 10.71
CA VAL A 91 4.52 3.77 11.66
C VAL A 91 5.32 4.93 12.27
N ALA A 92 5.64 5.96 11.48
CA ALA A 92 6.43 7.10 11.97
C ALA A 92 5.66 8.02 12.92
N THR A 93 4.35 8.16 12.74
CA THR A 93 3.52 9.15 13.48
C THR A 93 2.64 8.52 14.56
N GLY A 94 2.43 7.21 14.53
CA GLY A 94 1.45 6.55 15.39
C GLY A 94 -0.01 6.72 14.90
N ALA A 95 -0.24 7.24 13.70
CA ALA A 95 -1.58 7.33 13.11
C ALA A 95 -2.03 6.01 12.48
N ALA A 96 -3.34 5.76 12.46
CA ALA A 96 -3.93 4.66 11.68
C ALA A 96 -4.11 5.08 10.21
N ILE A 97 -4.03 4.10 9.30
CA ILE A 97 -4.49 4.24 7.91
C ILE A 97 -5.95 3.82 7.89
N ALA A 98 -6.84 4.69 7.43
CA ALA A 98 -8.26 4.42 7.34
C ALA A 98 -8.66 4.13 5.90
N PHE A 99 -9.42 3.05 5.69
CA PHE A 99 -10.15 2.76 4.46
C PHE A 99 -11.62 3.03 4.75
N VAL A 100 -12.14 4.09 4.13
CA VAL A 100 -13.48 4.66 4.35
C VAL A 100 -14.19 4.92 3.03
#